data_AF-A0A380H0Q6-F1
#
_entry.id   AF-A0A380H0Q6-F1
#
_cell.length_a   1.000
_cell.length_b   1.000
_cell.length_c   1.000
_cell.angle_alpha   90.00
_cell.angle_beta   90.00
_cell.angle_gamma   90.00
#
_symmetry.space_group_name_H-M   'P 1'
#
loop_
_entity.id
_entity.type
_entity.pdbx_description
1 polymer ?
#
loop_
_entity_poly.entity_id
_entity_poly.type
_entity_poly.pdbx_seq_one_letter_code
_entity_poly.pdbx_strand_id
1 'polypeptide(L)'
;MNSNDLRVKKTQRALMDTFLELLKMKSFNQITIQGLCEHAMVRRSTFYKHYNDKYDLLDQVLNQFFKSLHESHSSNLAVKQPKT
;
A
#
# COMPACT_ATOMS: atom_id res chain seq x y z
N MET A 1 7.19 5.01 -14.58
CA MET A 1 5.77 4.67 -14.85
C MET A 1 4.93 5.89 -14.54
N ASN A 2 3.89 6.20 -15.34
CA ASN A 2 2.95 7.26 -14.99
C ASN A 2 2.06 6.78 -13.83
N SER A 3 2.17 7.41 -12.66
CA SER A 3 1.43 7.06 -11.43
C SER A 3 -0.08 7.26 -11.55
N ASN A 4 -0.54 8.00 -12.56
CA ASN A 4 -1.97 8.19 -12.84
C ASN A 4 -2.56 7.13 -13.78
N ASP A 5 -1.76 6.23 -14.35
CA ASP A 5 -2.24 5.12 -15.18
C ASP A 5 -3.11 4.16 -14.33
N LEU A 6 -4.35 3.93 -14.76
CA LEU A 6 -5.29 3.02 -14.09
C LEU A 6 -4.74 1.60 -13.91
N ARG A 7 -3.90 1.14 -14.84
CA ARG A 7 -3.22 -0.16 -14.73
C ARG A 7 -2.25 -0.18 -13.57
N VAL A 8 -1.47 0.89 -13.39
CA VAL A 8 -0.53 1.04 -12.27
C VAL A 8 -1.30 0.99 -10.95
N LYS A 9 -2.37 1.76 -10.83
CA LYS A 9 -3.22 1.79 -9.63
C LYS A 9 -3.85 0.42 -9.31
N LYS A 10 -4.36 -0.28 -10.33
CA LYS A 10 -4.92 -1.63 -10.16
C LYS A 10 -3.87 -2.62 -9.67
N THR A 11 -2.67 -2.60 -10.23
CA THR A 11 -1.58 -3.50 -9.80
C THR A 11 -1.09 -3.19 -8.40
N GLN A 12 -0.89 -1.91 -8.05
CA GLN A 12 -0.50 -1.52 -6.70
C GLN A 12 -1.55 -1.96 -5.67
N ARG A 13 -2.83 -1.73 -5.96
CA ARG A 13 -3.92 -2.16 -5.08
C ARG A 13 -3.95 -3.68 -4.89
N ALA A 14 -3.88 -4.46 -5.97
CA ALA A 14 -3.86 -5.92 -5.90
C ALA A 14 -2.69 -6.41 -5.03
N LEU A 15 -1.49 -5.86 -5.22
CA LEU A 15 -0.31 -6.22 -4.43
C LEU A 15 -0.47 -5.85 -2.95
N MET A 16 -0.99 -4.66 -2.64
CA MET A 16 -1.19 -4.20 -1.26
C MET A 16 -2.27 -5.00 -0.52
N ASP A 17 -3.43 -5.22 -1.16
CA ASP A 17 -4.54 -5.97 -0.58
C ASP A 17 -4.11 -7.40 -0.26
N THR A 18 -3.49 -8.10 -1.22
CA THR A 18 -2.94 -9.45 -1.00
C THR A 18 -1.85 -9.46 0.06
N PHE A 19 -0.96 -8.46 0.09
CA PHE A 19 0.10 -8.42 1.10
C PHE A 19 -0.45 -8.30 2.52
N LEU A 20 -1.48 -7.47 2.72
CA LEU A 20 -2.18 -7.34 3.99
C LEU A 20 -2.92 -8.63 4.38
N GLU A 21 -3.54 -9.33 3.43
CA GLU A 21 -4.16 -10.64 3.67
C GLU A 21 -3.12 -11.68 4.11
N LEU A 22 -1.98 -11.73 3.43
CA LEU A 22 -0.89 -12.63 3.79
C LEU A 22 -0.34 -12.33 5.19
N LEU A 23 -0.20 -11.06 5.57
CA LEU A 23 0.24 -10.67 6.92
C LEU A 23 -0.71 -11.10 8.05
N LYS A 24 -2.00 -11.32 7.76
CA LYS A 24 -2.95 -11.87 8.74
C LYS A 24 -2.70 -13.36 9.02
N MET A 25 -2.09 -14.08 8.09
CA MET A 25 -1.95 -15.54 8.13
C MET A 25 -0.52 -16.01 8.43
N LYS A 26 0.49 -15.20 8.11
CA LYS A 26 1.91 -15.54 8.25
C LYS A 26 2.74 -14.33 8.65
N SER A 27 3.87 -14.60 9.30
CA SER A 27 4.82 -13.54 9.65
C SER A 27 5.39 -12.89 8.38
N PHE A 28 5.77 -11.61 8.48
CA PHE A 28 6.38 -10.86 7.38
C PHE A 28 7.59 -11.58 6.76
N ASN A 29 8.41 -12.25 7.58
CA ASN A 29 9.59 -12.98 7.11
C ASN A 29 9.23 -14.15 6.19
N GLN A 30 8.10 -14.82 6.44
CA GLN A 30 7.61 -15.94 5.63
C GLN A 30 6.97 -15.49 4.30
N ILE A 31 6.70 -14.19 4.13
CA ILE A 31 6.18 -13.67 2.86
C ILE A 31 7.34 -13.53 1.86
N THR A 32 7.26 -14.26 0.76
CA THR A 32 8.19 -14.15 -0.37
C THR A 32 7.56 -13.35 -1.49
N ILE A 33 8.38 -12.66 -2.30
CA ILE A 33 7.90 -11.92 -3.48
C ILE A 33 7.18 -12.85 -4.46
N GLN A 34 7.70 -14.07 -4.63
CA GLN A 34 7.06 -15.07 -5.48
C GLN A 34 5.66 -15.42 -4.98
N GLY A 35 5.53 -15.82 -3.71
CA GLY A 35 4.22 -16.20 -3.16
C GLY A 35 3.24 -15.03 -3.16
N LEU A 36 3.69 -13.82 -2.87
CA LEU A 36 2.87 -12.61 -2.98
C LEU A 36 2.37 -12.40 -4.41
N CYS A 37 3.26 -12.46 -5.40
CA CYS A 37 2.93 -12.28 -6.81
C CYS A 37 1.93 -13.34 -7.31
N GLU A 38 2.10 -14.60 -6.91
CA GLU A 38 1.20 -15.69 -7.24
C GLU A 38 -0.21 -15.45 -6.68
N HIS A 39 -0.32 -15.10 -5.39
CA HIS A 39 -1.63 -14.84 -4.76
C HIS A 39 -2.31 -13.58 -5.33
N ALA A 40 -1.53 -12.55 -5.66
CA ALA A 40 -2.05 -11.31 -6.23
C ALA A 40 -2.37 -11.41 -7.73
N MET A 41 -2.06 -12.54 -8.38
CA MET A 41 -2.14 -12.72 -9.83
C MET A 41 -1.35 -11.66 -10.62
N VAL A 42 -0.15 -11.32 -10.13
CA VAL A 42 0.75 -10.34 -10.72
C VAL A 42 2.07 -11.00 -11.09
N ARG A 43 2.64 -10.66 -12.26
CA ARG A 43 3.96 -11.15 -12.64
C ARG A 43 5.04 -10.52 -11.75
N ARG A 44 6.06 -11.30 -11.35
CA ARG A 44 7.23 -10.78 -10.59
C ARG A 44 7.91 -9.59 -11.28
N SER A 45 8.04 -9.63 -12.61
CA SER A 45 8.60 -8.51 -13.37
C SER A 45 7.74 -7.25 -13.30
N THR A 46 6.43 -7.38 -13.09
CA THR A 46 5.55 -6.23 -12.83
C THR A 46 5.72 -5.73 -11.40
N PHE A 47 5.84 -6.62 -10.40
CA PHE A 47 6.16 -6.21 -9.02
C PHE A 47 7.38 -5.30 -8.96
N TYR A 48 8.48 -5.72 -9.62
CA TYR A 48 9.72 -4.95 -9.64
C TYR A 48 9.67 -3.64 -10.45
N LYS A 49 8.58 -3.37 -11.17
CA LYS A 49 8.32 -2.03 -11.76
C LYS A 49 7.68 -1.06 -10.75
N HIS A 50 7.14 -1.58 -9.65
CA HIS A 50 6.45 -0.82 -8.63
C HIS A 50 7.22 -0.75 -7.31
N TYR A 51 7.92 -1.82 -6.94
CA TYR A 51 8.59 -1.95 -5.65
C TYR A 51 9.94 -2.65 -5.81
N ASN A 52 10.93 -2.23 -5.03
CA ASN A 52 12.26 -2.85 -5.03
C ASN A 52 12.23 -4.22 -4.35
N ASP A 53 11.52 -4.33 -3.22
CA ASP A 53 11.34 -5.55 -2.44
C ASP A 53 10.09 -5.45 -1.55
N LYS A 54 9.93 -6.40 -0.62
CA LYS A 54 8.77 -6.42 0.30
C LYS A 54 8.85 -5.38 1.42
N TYR A 55 10.02 -4.81 1.69
CA TYR A 55 10.18 -3.72 2.64
C TYR A 55 9.68 -2.42 2.02
N ASP A 56 10.05 -2.15 0.76
CA ASP A 56 9.52 -1.01 0.00
C ASP A 56 7.99 -1.08 -0.12
N LEU A 57 7.43 -2.26 -0.39
CA LEU A 57 5.98 -2.44 -0.35
C LEU A 57 5.38 -2.12 1.03
N LEU A 58 6.01 -2.57 2.12
CA LEU A 58 5.55 -2.30 3.48
C LEU A 58 5.58 -0.80 3.79
N ASP A 59 6.65 -0.11 3.42
CA ASP A 59 6.78 1.35 3.62
C ASP A 59 5.68 2.10 2.87
N GLN A 60 5.38 1.70 1.64
CA GLN A 60 4.29 2.29 0.85
C GLN A 60 2.91 2.06 1.49
N VAL A 61 2.67 0.86 2.02
CA VAL A 61 1.44 0.52 2.76
C VAL A 61 1.31 1.41 4.01
N LEU A 62 2.37 1.53 4.81
CA LEU A 62 2.38 2.35 6.02
C LEU A 62 2.18 3.84 5.70
N ASN A 63 2.86 4.35 4.68
CA ASN A 63 2.71 5.73 4.23
C ASN A 63 1.28 6.04 3.80
N GLN A 64 0.63 5.13 3.06
CA GLN A 64 -0.77 5.29 2.69
C GLN A 64 -1.69 5.26 3.92
N PHE A 65 -1.43 4.38 4.88
CA PHE A 65 -2.18 4.32 6.12
C PHE A 65 -2.06 5.63 6.92
N PHE A 66 -0.84 6.11 7.18
CA PHE A 66 -0.61 7.38 7.88
C PHE A 66 -1.22 8.57 7.15
N LYS A 67 -1.16 8.60 5.81
CA LYS A 67 -1.82 9.63 5.02
C LYS A 67 -3.33 9.63 5.21
N SER A 68 -3.97 8.45 5.13
CA SER A 68 -5.42 8.34 5.34
C SER A 68 -5.84 8.73 6.76
N LEU A 69 -5.01 8.40 7.75
CA LEU A 69 -5.20 8.80 9.15
C LEU A 69 -5.11 10.34 9.27
N HIS A 70 -4.05 10.95 8.74
CA HIS A 70 -3.86 12.40 8.76
C HIS A 70 -4.99 13.16 8.06
N GLU A 71 -5.45 12.68 6.90
CA GLU A 71 -6.59 13.27 6.17
C GLU A 71 -7.88 13.17 6.99
N SER A 72 -8.12 12.05 7.66
CA SER A 72 -9.28 11.83 8.53
C SER A 72 -9.26 12.67 9.82
N HIS A 73 -8.08 13.04 10.32
CA HIS A 73 -7.94 13.94 11.47
C HIS A 73 -7.96 15.42 11.07
N SER A 74 -7.41 15.77 9.91
CA SER A 74 -7.40 17.14 9.40
C SER A 74 -8.80 17.64 9.05
N SER A 75 -9.70 16.75 8.61
CA SER A 75 -11.12 17.07 8.41
C SER A 75 -11.88 17.37 9.71
N ASN A 76 -11.36 16.96 10.87
CA ASN A 76 -11.95 17.20 12.19
C ASN A 76 -11.37 18.43 12.93
N LEU A 77 -10.31 19.07 12.41
CA LEU A 77 -9.66 20.23 13.05
C LEU A 77 -10.01 21.58 12.42
N ALA A 78 -10.79 21.61 11.33
CA ALA A 78 -11.21 22.86 10.66
C ALA A 78 -12.43 23.56 11.31
N VAL A 79 -12.69 23.35 12.61
CA VAL A 79 -13.82 23.99 13.32
C VAL A 79 -13.38 24.59 14.66
N LYS A 80 -13.47 25.94 14.71
CA LYS A 80 -13.33 26.89 15.83
C LYS A 80 -11.92 27.39 16.17
N GLN A 81 -11.44 28.32 15.36
CA GLN A 81 -10.70 29.47 15.89
C GLN A 81 -11.67 30.30 16.78
N PRO A 82 -11.38 30.54 18.07
CA PRO A 82 -12.17 31.43 18.89
C PRO A 82 -11.99 32.87 18.40
N LYS A 83 -13.09 33.55 18.06
CA LYS A 83 -13.11 35.00 17.84
C LYS A 83 -12.84 35.69 19.17
N THR A 84 -11.73 36.42 19.28
CA THR A 84 -11.58 37.55 20.22
C THR A 84 -12.18 38.81 19.61
#